data_AF-A0A2S9FWG1-F1
#
_entry.id   AF-A0A2S9FWG1-F1
#
_cell.length_a   1.000
_cell.length_b   1.000
_cell.length_c   1.000
_cell.angle_alpha   90.00
_cell.angle_beta   90.00
_cell.angle_gamma   90.00
#
_symmetry.space_group_name_H-M   'P 1'
#
loop_
_entity.id
_entity.type
_entity.pdbx_description
1 polymer ?
#
loop_
_entity_poly.entity_id
_entity_poly.type
_entity_poly.pdbx_seq_one_letter_code
_entity_poly.pdbx_strand_id
1 'polypeptide(L)'
;APDSAARSDVQVYRTLLSVLPEGVAAGDYTTSAEDKPALAVTGPTAEQGSDVSALVRRCGDVSVGAVKSAPRPSSVGTCTLPTPR
;
A
#
# COMPACT_ATOMS: atom_id res chain seq x y z
N ALA A 1 -21.23 -34.43 28.14
CA ALA A 1 -20.69 -33.43 29.07
C ALA A 1 -19.56 -32.67 28.37
N PRO A 2 -19.36 -31.38 28.65
CA PRO A 2 -18.71 -30.43 27.75
C PRO A 2 -17.22 -30.28 28.06
N ASP A 3 -16.35 -31.01 27.36
CA ASP A 3 -14.89 -30.91 27.54
C ASP A 3 -14.20 -30.25 26.35
N SER A 4 -14.57 -29.00 26.06
CA SER A 4 -13.72 -28.15 25.22
C SER A 4 -13.57 -26.81 25.91
N ALA A 5 -12.75 -26.84 26.95
CA ALA A 5 -12.20 -25.65 27.56
C ALA A 5 -11.66 -24.76 26.44
N ALA A 6 -12.25 -23.56 26.36
CA ALA A 6 -11.82 -22.45 25.54
C ALA A 6 -10.28 -22.44 25.43
N ARG A 7 -9.75 -22.93 24.30
CA ARG A 7 -8.38 -22.55 23.93
C ARG A 7 -8.43 -21.04 23.86
N SER A 8 -7.58 -20.34 24.60
CA SER A 8 -7.56 -18.88 24.51
C SER A 8 -7.40 -18.51 23.04
N ASP A 9 -8.11 -17.49 22.58
CA ASP A 9 -8.05 -17.07 21.17
C ASP A 9 -6.61 -16.85 20.71
N VAL A 10 -5.73 -16.45 21.65
CA VAL A 10 -4.28 -16.34 21.49
C VAL A 10 -3.59 -17.67 21.15
N GLN A 11 -3.95 -18.77 21.83
CA GLN A 11 -3.40 -20.09 21.52
C GLN A 11 -3.86 -20.59 20.15
N VAL A 12 -5.14 -20.39 19.82
CA VAL A 12 -5.67 -20.76 18.50
C VAL A 12 -4.97 -19.95 17.40
N TYR A 13 -4.83 -18.63 17.60
CA TYR A 13 -4.14 -17.74 16.67
C TYR A 13 -2.67 -18.13 16.47
N ARG A 14 -1.94 -18.47 17.53
CA ARG A 14 -0.54 -18.93 17.45
C ARG A 14 -0.41 -20.27 16.71
N THR A 15 -1.35 -21.19 16.91
CA THR A 15 -1.38 -22.47 16.17
C THR A 15 -1.68 -22.25 14.69
N LEU A 16 -2.57 -21.31 14.34
CA LEU A 16 -2.84 -20.95 12.95
C LEU A 16 -1.63 -20.29 12.28
N LEU A 17 -0.83 -19.51 13.00
CA LEU A 17 0.40 -18.94 12.44
C LEU A 17 1.51 -19.97 12.28
N SER A 18 1.59 -20.98 13.16
CA SER A 18 2.65 -22.01 13.10
C SER A 18 2.48 -23.02 11.96
N VAL A 19 1.34 -23.03 11.28
CA VAL A 19 1.11 -23.89 10.10
C VAL A 19 1.45 -23.19 8.78
N LEU A 20 1.89 -21.94 8.82
CA LEU A 20 2.40 -21.25 7.63
C LEU A 20 3.75 -21.85 7.22
N PRO A 21 4.02 -22.03 5.90
CA PRO A 21 5.31 -22.49 5.42
C PRO A 21 6.45 -21.59 5.91
N GLU A 22 7.60 -22.19 6.22
CA GLU A 22 8.82 -21.48 6.62
C GLU A 22 9.15 -20.39 5.57
N GLY A 23 9.08 -19.12 5.98
CA GLY A 23 9.30 -17.97 5.10
C GLY A 23 8.05 -17.25 4.57
N VAL A 24 6.84 -17.61 5.04
CA VAL A 24 5.60 -16.89 4.72
C VAL A 24 5.01 -16.29 6.00
N ALA A 25 5.20 -14.99 6.22
CA ALA A 25 4.46 -14.28 7.26
C ALA A 25 3.03 -14.03 6.79
N ALA A 26 2.03 -14.01 7.68
CA ALA A 26 0.67 -13.60 7.32
C ALA A 26 0.61 -12.20 6.66
N GLY A 27 1.63 -11.37 6.88
CA GLY A 27 1.82 -10.07 6.23
C GLY A 27 2.28 -10.13 4.77
N ASP A 28 2.81 -11.25 4.28
CA ASP A 28 3.21 -11.38 2.87
C ASP A 28 1.99 -11.52 1.94
N TYR A 29 0.89 -12.09 2.45
CA TYR A 29 -0.39 -12.10 1.76
C TYR A 29 -1.06 -10.73 1.74
N THR A 30 -0.91 -9.92 2.79
CA THR A 30 -1.51 -8.57 2.82
C THR A 30 -0.71 -7.57 2.00
N THR A 31 0.63 -7.66 1.98
CA THR A 31 1.47 -6.69 1.27
C THR A 31 1.31 -6.74 -0.25
N SER A 32 0.95 -7.91 -0.80
CA SER A 32 0.80 -8.16 -2.23
C SER A 32 -0.65 -8.10 -2.74
N ALA A 33 -1.64 -8.21 -1.84
CA ALA A 33 -3.07 -8.21 -2.20
C ALA A 33 -3.78 -6.87 -1.95
N GLU A 34 -3.09 -5.89 -1.35
CA GLU A 34 -3.58 -4.53 -1.26
C GLU A 34 -3.25 -3.78 -2.55
N ASP A 35 -4.27 -3.22 -3.21
CA ASP A 35 -4.09 -2.18 -4.21
C ASP A 35 -3.43 -0.97 -3.53
N LYS A 36 -2.10 -1.00 -3.47
CA LYS A 36 -1.32 0.09 -2.91
C LYS A 36 -1.23 1.21 -3.94
N PRO A 37 -1.38 2.48 -3.50
CA PRO A 37 -1.21 3.60 -4.39
C PRO A 37 0.23 3.59 -4.93
N ALA A 38 0.36 3.49 -6.25
CA ALA A 38 1.64 3.56 -6.94
C ALA A 38 1.72 4.83 -7.80
N LEU A 39 2.92 5.41 -7.90
CA LEU A 39 3.19 6.56 -8.76
C LEU A 39 4.22 6.19 -9.81
N ALA A 40 3.86 6.43 -11.08
CA ALA A 40 4.83 6.43 -12.15
C ALA A 40 5.49 7.82 -12.22
N VAL A 41 6.82 7.85 -12.09
CA VAL A 41 7.63 9.07 -12.19
C VAL A 41 8.57 8.97 -13.38
N THR A 42 8.93 10.10 -13.98
CA THR A 42 9.98 10.11 -15.02
C THR A 42 11.34 9.89 -14.38
N GLY A 43 12.29 9.35 -15.15
CA GLY A 43 13.65 9.04 -14.65
C GLY A 43 14.30 10.17 -13.84
N PRO A 44 14.33 11.42 -14.34
CA PRO A 44 14.92 12.54 -13.58
C PRO A 44 14.24 12.85 -12.25
N THR A 45 12.95 12.55 -12.12
CA THR A 45 12.18 12.77 -10.88
C THR A 45 12.42 11.65 -9.86
N ALA A 46 12.76 10.44 -10.31
CA ALA A 46 13.02 9.29 -9.42
C ALA A 46 14.17 9.55 -8.43
N GLU A 47 15.22 10.26 -8.86
CA GLU A 47 16.36 10.66 -8.01
C GLU A 47 15.97 11.61 -6.86
N GLN A 48 14.78 12.18 -6.93
CA GLN A 48 14.30 13.19 -5.99
C GLN A 48 13.17 12.66 -5.09
N GLY A 49 12.79 11.38 -5.28
CA GLY A 49 11.74 10.69 -4.55
C GLY A 49 10.87 9.83 -5.47
N SER A 50 10.67 8.57 -5.09
CA SER A 50 9.93 7.57 -5.86
C SER A 50 8.65 7.06 -5.17
N ASP A 51 8.30 7.62 -4.01
CA ASP A 51 7.14 7.22 -3.22
C ASP A 51 6.09 8.33 -3.10
N VAL A 52 4.84 7.94 -2.84
CA VAL A 52 3.67 8.79 -2.61
C VAL A 52 3.88 9.77 -1.47
N SER A 53 4.62 9.40 -0.41
CA SER A 53 4.91 10.34 0.68
C SER A 53 5.80 11.50 0.24
N ALA A 54 6.70 11.28 -0.73
CA ALA A 54 7.54 12.32 -1.31
C ALA A 54 6.73 13.29 -2.18
N LEU A 55 5.71 12.79 -2.89
CA LEU A 55 4.77 13.60 -3.67
C LEU A 55 4.02 14.60 -2.77
N VAL A 56 3.46 14.14 -1.65
CA VAL A 56 2.69 15.00 -0.74
C VAL A 56 3.53 16.19 -0.23
N ARG A 57 4.84 16.00 -0.02
CA ARG A 57 5.75 17.06 0.43
C ARG A 57 6.10 18.09 -0.64
N ARG A 58 5.97 17.75 -1.92
CA ARG A 58 6.34 18.61 -3.06
C ARG A 58 5.19 18.85 -4.04
N CYS A 59 3.97 18.83 -3.52
CA CYS A 59 2.74 18.88 -4.29
C CYS A 59 2.66 20.09 -5.26
N GLY A 60 3.23 21.23 -4.89
CA GLY A 60 3.26 22.44 -5.74
C GLY A 60 4.29 22.40 -6.86
N ASP A 61 5.32 21.56 -6.74
CA ASP A 61 6.48 21.53 -7.64
C ASP A 61 6.38 20.42 -8.70
N VAL A 62 5.33 19.59 -8.62
CA VAL A 62 5.14 18.47 -9.54
C VAL A 62 4.33 18.87 -10.77
N SER A 63 4.80 18.43 -11.92
CA SER A 63 3.99 18.41 -13.14
C SER A 63 3.33 17.04 -13.29
N VAL A 64 2.02 17.02 -13.50
CA VAL A 64 1.26 15.78 -13.64
C VAL A 64 0.99 15.52 -15.12
N GLY A 65 1.41 14.35 -15.60
CA GLY A 65 1.00 13.83 -16.91
C GLY A 65 -0.25 12.95 -16.77
N ALA A 66 -1.03 12.81 -17.84
CA ALA A 66 -2.18 11.92 -17.86
C ALA A 66 -2.19 11.01 -19.08
N VAL A 67 -2.56 9.74 -18.86
CA VAL A 67 -2.88 8.80 -19.94
C VAL A 67 -4.36 8.95 -20.30
N LYS A 68 -4.67 9.14 -21.58
CA LYS A 68 -6.01 9.52 -22.07
C LYS A 68 -7.16 8.61 -21.60
N SER A 69 -6.89 7.34 -21.32
CA SER A 69 -7.90 6.32 -21.00
C SER A 69 -7.90 5.89 -19.52
N ALA A 70 -7.19 6.60 -18.64
CA ALA A 70 -7.09 6.24 -17.22
C ALA A 70 -7.87 7.20 -16.32
N PRO A 71 -8.63 6.71 -15.33
CA PRO A 71 -9.17 7.54 -14.26
C PRO A 71 -8.03 8.22 -13.51
N ARG A 72 -8.17 9.52 -13.25
CA ARG A 72 -7.14 10.32 -12.58
C ARG A 72 -7.67 10.92 -11.28
N PRO A 73 -6.99 10.71 -10.15
CA PRO A 73 -7.36 11.39 -8.92
C PRO A 73 -7.09 12.90 -9.04
N SER A 74 -7.96 13.71 -8.45
CA SER A 74 -7.72 15.15 -8.28
C SER A 74 -6.85 15.45 -7.05
N SER A 75 -6.69 14.48 -6.15
CA SER A 75 -5.96 14.65 -4.90
C SER A 75 -5.32 13.36 -4.41
N VAL A 76 -4.20 13.50 -3.70
CA VAL A 76 -3.49 12.41 -3.02
C VAL A 76 -3.27 12.85 -1.57
N GLY A 77 -4.02 12.26 -0.63
CA GLY A 77 -4.03 12.73 0.77
C GLY A 77 -4.47 14.20 0.87
N THR A 78 -3.61 15.06 1.43
CA THR A 78 -3.83 16.51 1.52
C THR A 78 -3.35 17.29 0.30
N CYS A 79 -2.68 16.64 -0.66
CA CYS A 79 -2.18 17.26 -1.87
C CYS A 79 -3.28 17.33 -2.93
N THR A 80 -3.61 18.54 -3.39
CA THR A 80 -4.48 18.75 -4.57
C THR A 80 -3.60 18.85 -5.81
N LEU A 81 -3.81 17.95 -6.78
CA LEU A 81 -2.95 17.85 -7.95
C LEU A 81 -3.27 18.98 -8.96
N PRO A 82 -2.26 19.58 -9.61
CA PRO A 82 -2.47 20.54 -10.67
C PRO A 82 -3.12 19.88 -11.90
N THR A 83 -3.76 20.69 -12.74
CA THR A 83 -4.36 20.20 -13.99
C THR A 83 -3.28 19.50 -14.84
N PRO A 84 -3.50 18.22 -15.21
CA PRO A 84 -2.53 17.48 -16.00
C PRO A 84 -2.42 18.05 -17.40
N ARG A 85 -1.25 17.86 -18.00
CA ARG A 85 -0.86 18.44 -19.29
C ARG A 85 -0.08 17.43 -20.12
#